data_AF-A0A0J0XTY7-F1
#
_entry.id   AF-A0A0J0XTY7-F1
#
_cell.length_a   1.000
_cell.length_b   1.000
_cell.length_c   1.000
_cell.angle_alpha   90.00
_cell.angle_beta   90.00
_cell.angle_gamma   90.00
#
_symmetry.space_group_name_H-M   'P 1'
#
loop_
_entity.id
_entity.type
_entity.pdbx_description
1 polymer ?
#
loop_
_entity_poly.entity_id
_entity_poly.type
_entity_poly.pdbx_seq_one_letter_code
_entity_poly.pdbx_strand_id
1 'polypeptide(L)'
;MATSPPPDAHTDADDTLAIDPPSAATLTSLTTLLDLPDELLLRIVAQLPPTAWELTTVSRVCKRLHAIAQEQVLWARLFYAAGFRLAPGYAGRAVATTTPPGSWEDGEFVAAAPERPSLLSPAKWLGYVYDLLWPTDLPQPGAVEGLQEAVPVHYPTLFRSRCAIADEMRARGPHHVYSLPSVNPEDNGEGDDDAPFAQAEDTLVAPNHRWMLTEHSAKVYTVRVHGPWVISGSRDRTVKLWRLPAIPWDAAETLYGPSLAGSAEGHEGSVLSLDFEVADATSDKGFMVTGSSDMTAKVWEIDWGSGDDGEGTSARVVCELRGAADRVAAVAFTDEFVITGSHDHQLRIYDRKAVYANSYVSPLRTVEVGPICGISLNSRGLSRAVVATTEGRWVIVDLGTGERLLRGGEGDEGYGCVVWQDDYILVGAEGGKTILFSGLYAHRMRTYRGPKKRLMRAVHLDLPNNVLLSAGHDGHIHFTDLDSWDHYRSYELGGAPVFGMDVDGLNLVFGTGDGAVGFVRYGFGLPYSGMFV
;
A
#
# COMPACT_ATOMS: atom_id res chain seq x y z
N MET A 1 40.54 77.92 -17.74
CA MET A 1 41.93 77.84 -17.23
C MET A 1 42.00 76.63 -16.33
N ALA A 2 42.83 75.68 -16.74
CA ALA A 2 42.91 74.33 -16.18
C ALA A 2 43.42 74.34 -14.73
N THR A 3 42.74 73.59 -13.87
CA THR A 3 43.22 73.18 -12.55
C THR A 3 43.67 71.72 -12.65
N SER A 4 44.88 71.49 -12.15
CA SER A 4 45.68 70.26 -12.19
C SER A 4 44.96 68.97 -11.78
N PRO A 5 45.30 67.83 -12.40
CA PRO A 5 44.80 66.51 -11.99
C PRO A 5 45.57 65.96 -10.77
N PRO A 6 44.95 65.07 -9.97
CA PRO A 6 45.60 64.44 -8.82
C PRO A 6 46.50 63.26 -9.27
N PRO A 7 47.46 62.84 -8.42
CA PRO A 7 48.37 61.74 -8.72
C PRO A 7 47.73 60.37 -8.47
N ASP A 8 47.89 59.46 -9.43
CA ASP A 8 47.59 58.03 -9.30
C ASP A 8 48.77 57.23 -8.75
N ALA A 9 48.42 56.08 -8.14
CA ALA A 9 49.24 54.91 -7.79
C ALA A 9 49.88 54.87 -6.39
N HIS A 10 49.04 54.63 -5.37
CA HIS A 10 49.40 53.75 -4.26
C HIS A 10 48.52 52.51 -4.31
N THR A 11 49.17 51.36 -4.38
CA THR A 11 48.59 50.02 -4.23
C THR A 11 48.19 49.82 -2.77
N ASP A 12 46.89 49.94 -2.46
CA ASP A 12 46.34 49.43 -1.20
C ASP A 12 45.70 48.07 -1.45
N ALA A 13 46.10 47.14 -0.59
CA ALA A 13 45.85 45.73 -0.66
C ALA A 13 44.36 45.40 -0.44
N ASP A 14 43.91 44.44 -1.23
CA ASP A 14 42.87 43.45 -0.98
C ASP A 14 42.36 43.41 0.48
N ASP A 15 41.24 44.09 0.75
CA ASP A 15 40.39 43.88 1.92
C ASP A 15 39.66 42.54 1.74
N THR A 16 40.42 41.45 1.82
CA THR A 16 39.87 40.14 2.12
C THR A 16 39.63 40.11 3.63
N LEU A 17 38.35 40.11 4.03
CA LEU A 17 37.91 39.73 5.36
C LEU A 17 38.39 38.30 5.64
N ALA A 18 39.63 38.18 6.12
CA ALA A 18 40.15 36.97 6.72
C ALA A 18 39.32 36.71 7.97
N ILE A 19 38.37 35.77 7.86
CA ILE A 19 37.76 35.14 9.02
C ILE A 19 38.90 34.42 9.72
N ASP A 20 39.34 34.97 10.86
CA ASP A 20 40.32 34.31 11.72
C ASP A 20 39.87 32.87 12.01
N PRO A 21 40.76 31.87 11.92
CA PRO A 21 40.43 30.53 12.38
C PRO A 21 40.04 30.60 13.86
N PRO A 22 38.98 29.87 14.30
CA PRO A 22 38.46 30.01 15.65
C PRO A 22 39.58 29.75 16.67
N SER A 23 39.73 30.67 17.62
CA SER A 23 40.74 30.60 18.66
C SER A 23 40.68 29.27 19.44
N ALA A 24 41.83 28.82 19.94
CA ALA A 24 42.00 27.53 20.64
C ALA A 24 41.06 27.31 21.85
N ALA A 25 40.41 28.36 22.37
CA ALA A 25 39.44 28.27 23.45
C ALA A 25 38.12 27.57 23.05
N THR A 26 37.77 27.59 21.76
CA THR A 26 36.59 26.90 21.22
C THR A 26 36.79 25.38 21.17
N LEU A 27 38.04 24.91 20.98
CA LEU A 27 38.42 23.49 20.95
C LEU A 27 38.45 22.83 22.34
N THR A 28 38.58 23.60 23.42
CA THR A 28 38.50 23.10 24.81
C THR A 28 37.09 22.74 25.28
N SER A 29 36.03 23.10 24.55
CA SER A 29 34.65 22.73 24.92
C SER A 29 34.24 21.34 24.41
N LEU A 30 34.78 20.89 23.27
CA LEU A 30 34.48 19.56 22.70
C LEU A 30 35.11 18.43 23.52
N THR A 31 36.23 18.68 24.20
CA THR A 31 36.83 17.73 25.15
C THR A 31 35.86 17.46 26.30
N THR A 32 35.19 18.49 26.86
CA THR A 32 34.24 18.29 27.97
C THR A 32 33.00 17.47 27.61
N LEU A 33 32.52 17.54 26.36
CA LEU A 33 31.37 16.73 25.92
C LEU A 33 31.79 15.27 25.73
N LEU A 34 32.89 15.02 25.03
CA LEU A 34 33.40 13.67 24.79
C LEU A 34 33.97 13.00 26.04
N ASP A 35 34.15 13.74 27.14
CA ASP A 35 34.52 13.19 28.45
C ASP A 35 33.32 12.65 29.24
N LEU A 36 32.07 12.94 28.82
CA LEU A 36 30.87 12.44 29.48
C LEU A 36 30.74 10.92 29.34
N PRO A 37 30.12 10.23 30.31
CA PRO A 37 29.68 8.84 30.18
C PRO A 37 28.70 8.64 29.01
N ASP A 38 28.69 7.43 28.42
CA ASP A 38 27.86 7.11 27.25
C ASP A 38 26.36 7.28 27.53
N GLU A 39 25.92 7.08 28.78
CA GLU A 39 24.56 7.32 29.26
C GLU A 39 24.11 8.76 29.01
N LEU A 40 24.97 9.70 29.37
CA LEU A 40 24.67 11.13 29.30
C LEU A 40 24.77 11.60 27.86
N LEU A 41 25.76 11.11 27.10
CA LEU A 41 25.86 11.37 25.67
C LEU A 41 24.62 10.87 24.92
N LEU A 42 24.16 9.65 25.21
CA LEU A 42 22.94 9.10 24.62
C LEU A 42 21.73 9.95 24.96
N ARG A 43 21.58 10.40 26.22
CA ARG A 43 20.50 11.32 26.62
C ARG A 43 20.56 12.65 25.90
N ILE A 44 21.75 13.20 25.68
CA ILE A 44 21.95 14.46 24.96
C ILE A 44 21.57 14.29 23.48
N VAL A 45 22.08 13.24 22.82
CA VAL A 45 21.73 12.92 21.42
C VAL A 45 20.24 12.65 21.29
N ALA A 46 19.63 12.01 22.27
CA ALA A 46 18.19 11.79 22.34
C ALA A 46 17.35 13.09 22.42
N GLN A 47 17.91 14.23 22.82
CA GLN A 47 17.17 15.51 22.78
C GLN A 47 17.16 16.15 21.40
N LEU A 48 17.99 15.66 20.47
CA LEU A 48 17.97 16.13 19.09
C LEU A 48 16.64 15.72 18.42
N PRO A 49 16.10 16.55 17.50
CA PRO A 49 14.99 16.14 16.65
C PRO A 49 15.21 14.73 16.05
N PRO A 50 14.19 13.86 16.06
CA PRO A 50 14.34 12.49 15.56
C PRO A 50 14.33 12.50 14.03
N THR A 51 15.44 12.93 13.42
CA THR A 51 15.63 12.97 11.97
C THR A 51 16.85 12.16 11.55
N ALA A 52 16.77 11.52 10.39
CA ALA A 52 17.90 10.75 9.85
C ALA A 52 19.14 11.63 9.60
N TRP A 53 18.92 12.90 9.24
CA TRP A 53 19.99 13.89 9.03
C TRP A 53 20.82 14.14 10.29
N GLU A 54 20.17 14.33 11.43
CA GLU A 54 20.85 14.63 12.69
C GLU A 54 21.66 13.45 13.21
N LEU A 55 21.09 12.24 13.19
CA LEU A 55 21.82 11.02 13.54
C LEU A 55 23.02 10.78 12.61
N THR A 56 22.86 11.03 11.32
CA THR A 56 23.97 10.92 10.35
C THR A 56 25.06 11.95 10.62
N THR A 57 24.68 13.17 11.02
CA THR A 57 25.62 14.24 11.37
C THR A 57 26.42 13.86 12.62
N VAL A 58 25.75 13.41 13.70
CA VAL A 58 26.39 12.94 14.93
C VAL A 58 27.34 11.78 14.64
N SER A 59 26.91 10.84 13.80
CA SER A 59 27.68 9.66 13.39
C SER A 59 28.99 9.99 12.66
N ARG A 60 29.07 11.14 11.98
CA ARG A 60 30.25 11.58 11.22
C ARG A 60 31.31 12.31 12.06
N VAL A 61 31.02 12.65 13.32
CA VAL A 61 31.93 13.44 14.16
C VAL A 61 33.13 12.62 14.65
N CYS A 62 32.89 11.47 15.29
CA CYS A 62 33.95 10.61 15.80
C CYS A 62 33.46 9.16 15.99
N LYS A 63 34.38 8.21 16.20
CA LYS A 63 34.05 6.78 16.39
C LYS A 63 33.13 6.50 17.58
N ARG A 64 33.27 7.27 18.67
CA ARG A 64 32.44 7.11 19.87
C ARG A 64 31.00 7.57 19.62
N LEU A 65 30.83 8.75 19.02
CA LEU A 65 29.51 9.26 18.64
C LEU A 65 28.88 8.46 17.50
N HIS A 66 29.69 7.87 16.62
CA HIS A 66 29.23 6.88 15.65
C HIS A 66 28.56 5.69 16.34
N ALA A 67 29.20 5.10 17.36
CA ALA A 67 28.61 3.99 18.12
C ALA A 67 27.30 4.40 18.82
N ILE A 68 27.28 5.56 19.48
CA ILE A 68 26.07 6.09 20.13
C ILE A 68 24.95 6.35 19.12
N ALA A 69 25.26 6.86 17.93
CA ALA A 69 24.28 7.10 16.88
C ALA A 69 23.70 5.80 16.26
N GLN A 70 24.33 4.64 16.47
CA GLN A 70 23.79 3.33 16.07
C GLN A 70 22.90 2.69 17.15
N GLU A 71 22.68 3.35 18.29
CA GLU A 71 21.87 2.80 19.38
C GLU A 71 20.40 2.60 18.99
N GLN A 72 19.88 1.42 19.32
CA GLN A 72 18.57 0.96 18.85
C GLN A 72 17.42 1.89 19.29
N VAL A 73 17.53 2.51 20.47
CA VAL A 73 16.51 3.44 20.99
C VAL A 73 16.37 4.71 20.16
N LEU A 74 17.48 5.23 19.60
CA LEU A 74 17.44 6.44 18.78
C LEU A 74 16.73 6.15 17.45
N TRP A 75 17.02 4.99 16.85
CA TRP A 75 16.39 4.55 15.61
C TRP A 75 14.94 4.14 15.79
N ALA A 76 14.58 3.51 16.91
CA ALA A 76 13.18 3.25 17.26
C ALA A 76 12.39 4.56 17.35
N ARG A 77 12.93 5.57 18.06
CA ARG A 77 12.29 6.89 18.13
C ARG A 77 12.17 7.56 16.76
N LEU A 78 13.20 7.51 15.93
CA LEU A 78 13.15 8.00 14.55
C LEU A 78 12.07 7.29 13.72
N PHE A 79 11.99 5.96 13.81
CA PHE A 79 10.99 5.15 13.10
C PHE A 79 9.56 5.59 13.45
N TYR A 80 9.24 5.71 14.73
CA TYR A 80 7.90 6.13 15.16
C TYR A 80 7.61 7.61 14.89
N ALA A 81 8.61 8.49 15.04
CA ALA A 81 8.47 9.91 14.75
C ALA A 81 8.27 10.18 13.26
N ALA A 82 8.82 9.34 12.37
CA ALA A 82 8.56 9.37 10.93
C ALA A 82 7.15 8.88 10.56
N GLY A 83 6.33 8.49 11.53
CA GLY A 83 4.97 7.99 11.32
C GLY A 83 4.90 6.49 10.99
N PHE A 84 6.04 5.79 10.92
CA PHE A 84 6.05 4.34 10.67
C PHE A 84 5.59 3.56 11.90
N ARG A 85 4.95 2.42 11.66
CA ARG A 85 4.44 1.52 12.70
C ARG A 85 4.75 0.07 12.32
N LEU A 86 4.96 -0.77 13.33
CA LEU A 86 5.03 -2.21 13.15
C LEU A 86 3.61 -2.78 13.02
N ALA A 87 3.46 -3.87 12.28
CA ALA A 87 2.18 -4.57 12.22
C ALA A 87 1.75 -5.03 13.62
N PRO A 88 0.43 -5.01 13.94
CA PRO A 88 -0.08 -5.38 15.27
C PRO A 88 0.43 -6.74 15.77
N GLY A 89 0.57 -7.72 14.87
CA GLY A 89 1.08 -9.05 15.18
C GLY A 89 2.56 -9.11 15.60
N TYR A 90 3.34 -8.07 15.30
CA TYR A 90 4.77 -7.97 15.68
C TYR A 90 5.04 -6.94 16.77
N ALA A 91 4.18 -5.94 16.94
CA ALA A 91 4.40 -4.84 17.90
C ALA A 91 4.66 -5.36 19.32
N GLY A 92 3.91 -6.38 19.77
CA GLY A 92 4.07 -7.01 21.09
C GLY A 92 5.20 -8.04 21.21
N ARG A 93 5.86 -8.40 20.10
CA ARG A 93 6.87 -9.46 20.02
C ARG A 93 8.26 -8.96 19.63
N ALA A 94 8.36 -7.73 19.11
CA ALA A 94 9.59 -7.13 18.64
C ALA A 94 10.57 -6.86 19.80
N VAL A 95 11.78 -7.42 19.72
CA VAL A 95 12.87 -7.24 20.69
C VAL A 95 14.11 -6.71 19.99
N ALA A 96 14.70 -5.64 20.50
CA ALA A 96 15.88 -5.04 19.88
C ALA A 96 17.10 -5.97 19.89
N THR A 97 17.85 -6.01 18.78
CA THR A 97 19.14 -6.71 18.67
C THR A 97 20.24 -5.79 18.16
N THR A 98 21.49 -6.08 18.51
CA THR A 98 22.67 -5.37 17.99
C THR A 98 23.24 -6.00 16.72
N THR A 99 22.83 -7.23 16.40
CA THR A 99 23.32 -7.95 15.23
C THR A 99 22.34 -7.68 14.08
N PRO A 100 22.75 -6.98 13.00
CA PRO A 100 21.90 -6.80 11.85
C PRO A 100 21.70 -8.14 11.12
N PRO A 101 20.55 -8.34 10.43
CA PRO A 101 20.30 -9.55 9.65
C PRO A 101 21.14 -9.63 8.36
N GLY A 102 21.96 -8.61 8.07
CA GLY A 102 22.73 -8.46 6.83
C GLY A 102 23.30 -7.05 6.69
N SER A 103 23.91 -6.77 5.55
CA SER A 103 24.51 -5.47 5.21
C SER A 103 23.75 -4.78 4.08
N TRP A 104 23.83 -3.45 4.05
CA TRP A 104 23.41 -2.66 2.88
C TRP A 104 24.65 -2.35 2.04
N GLU A 105 24.63 -2.74 0.77
CA GLU A 105 25.73 -2.61 -0.19
C GLU A 105 25.17 -1.97 -1.47
N ASP A 106 25.68 -0.81 -1.86
CA ASP A 106 25.28 -0.07 -3.08
C ASP A 106 23.76 0.11 -3.31
N GLY A 107 22.98 0.17 -2.23
CA GLY A 107 21.53 0.35 -2.27
C GLY A 107 20.71 -0.94 -2.21
N GLU A 108 21.37 -2.09 -2.29
CA GLU A 108 20.76 -3.41 -2.13
C GLU A 108 21.06 -4.00 -0.74
N PHE A 109 20.18 -4.88 -0.26
CA PHE A 109 20.37 -5.57 1.00
C PHE A 109 20.91 -6.98 0.76
N VAL A 110 22.05 -7.29 1.39
CA VAL A 110 22.70 -8.59 1.35
C VAL A 110 22.47 -9.29 2.68
N ALA A 111 21.67 -10.37 2.68
CA ALA A 111 21.38 -11.15 3.89
C ALA A 111 22.65 -11.85 4.39
N ALA A 112 22.86 -11.82 5.71
CA ALA A 112 23.91 -12.61 6.35
C ALA A 112 23.42 -14.04 6.64
N ALA A 113 24.34 -14.99 6.81
CA ALA A 113 23.99 -16.33 7.28
C ALA A 113 23.22 -16.22 8.62
N PRO A 114 22.25 -17.12 8.87
CA PRO A 114 21.45 -17.10 10.09
C PRO A 114 22.30 -17.43 11.31
N GLU A 115 23.02 -16.45 11.83
CA GLU A 115 23.65 -16.51 13.14
C GLU A 115 22.60 -16.22 14.21
N ARG A 116 22.71 -16.85 15.39
CA ARG A 116 21.80 -16.54 16.50
C ARG A 116 21.99 -15.07 16.90
N PRO A 117 20.97 -14.20 16.71
CA PRO A 117 21.13 -12.80 17.04
C PRO A 117 21.37 -12.67 18.54
N SER A 118 22.37 -11.88 18.90
CA SER A 118 22.60 -11.54 20.30
C SER A 118 21.49 -10.59 20.75
N LEU A 119 20.50 -11.13 21.46
CA LEU A 119 19.52 -10.30 22.15
C LEU A 119 20.24 -9.51 23.23
N LEU A 120 19.83 -8.28 23.43
CA LEU A 120 20.40 -7.42 24.45
C LEU A 120 20.00 -7.95 25.84
N SER A 121 20.98 -8.36 26.65
CA SER A 121 20.73 -8.74 28.04
C SER A 121 20.45 -7.49 28.90
N PRO A 122 19.65 -7.57 29.98
CA PRO A 122 19.40 -6.46 30.92
C PRO A 122 20.66 -5.71 31.38
N ALA A 123 21.81 -6.39 31.41
CA ALA A 123 23.09 -5.82 31.82
C ALA A 123 23.84 -5.03 30.71
N LYS A 124 23.52 -5.24 29.42
CA LYS A 124 23.97 -4.35 28.33
C LYS A 124 23.18 -3.04 28.32
N TRP A 125 22.01 -3.00 28.96
CA TRP A 125 21.20 -1.80 29.07
C TRP A 125 21.60 -1.00 30.30
N LEU A 126 21.82 0.29 30.10
CA LEU A 126 21.76 1.26 31.18
C LEU A 126 20.28 1.50 31.50
N GLY A 127 19.62 0.49 32.07
CA GLY A 127 18.17 0.28 32.06
C GLY A 127 17.35 1.55 32.32
N TYR A 128 17.71 2.33 33.34
CA TYR A 128 17.01 3.57 33.68
C TYR A 128 17.00 4.64 32.57
N VAL A 129 18.06 4.74 31.78
CA VAL A 129 18.16 5.72 30.69
C VAL A 129 17.30 5.29 29.51
N TYR A 130 17.28 3.99 29.22
CA TYR A 130 16.50 3.44 28.12
C TYR A 130 15.02 3.37 28.44
N ASP A 131 14.61 3.01 29.66
CA ASP A 131 13.20 2.99 30.08
C ASP A 131 12.54 4.37 29.91
N LEU A 132 13.31 5.45 30.11
CA LEU A 132 12.85 6.82 29.93
C LEU A 132 12.73 7.22 28.44
N LEU A 133 13.55 6.65 27.57
CA LEU A 133 13.68 7.03 26.17
C LEU A 133 12.95 6.08 25.22
N TRP A 134 12.59 4.88 25.68
CA TRP A 134 11.93 3.87 24.87
C TRP A 134 10.48 4.27 24.57
N PRO A 135 9.97 4.01 23.35
CA PRO A 135 8.56 4.22 23.04
C PRO A 135 7.65 3.45 24.01
N THR A 136 6.66 4.13 24.58
CA THR A 136 5.72 3.55 25.58
C THR A 136 4.85 2.43 25.03
N ASP A 137 4.70 2.38 23.70
CA ASP A 137 3.78 1.48 23.00
C ASP A 137 4.43 0.13 22.62
N LEU A 138 5.67 -0.11 23.08
CA LEU A 138 6.43 -1.32 22.81
C LEU A 138 6.73 -2.11 24.09
N PRO A 139 6.85 -3.45 24.00
CA PRO A 139 7.46 -4.24 25.05
C PRO A 139 8.84 -3.66 25.34
N GLN A 140 9.07 -3.26 26.59
CA GLN A 140 10.41 -2.94 27.02
C GLN A 140 11.29 -4.19 26.86
N PRO A 141 12.58 -4.04 26.53
CA PRO A 141 13.49 -5.15 26.22
C PRO A 141 13.76 -6.15 27.38
N GLY A 142 12.96 -6.13 28.45
CA GLY A 142 13.12 -6.93 29.66
C GLY A 142 12.07 -8.02 29.93
N ALA A 143 11.09 -8.29 29.06
CA ALA A 143 10.11 -9.34 29.37
C ALA A 143 9.53 -10.05 28.14
N VAL A 144 10.23 -11.08 27.66
CA VAL A 144 9.57 -12.23 27.00
C VAL A 144 10.17 -13.49 27.62
N GLU A 145 9.39 -14.19 28.45
CA GLU A 145 9.74 -15.53 28.95
C GLU A 145 9.59 -16.53 27.79
N GLY A 146 10.54 -16.54 26.85
CA GLY A 146 10.56 -17.49 25.74
C GLY A 146 11.14 -16.92 24.44
N LEU A 147 12.31 -17.43 24.03
CA LEU A 147 12.96 -17.07 22.76
C LEU A 147 12.15 -17.42 21.50
N GLN A 148 11.15 -18.31 21.61
CA GLN A 148 10.34 -18.76 20.47
C GLN A 148 9.25 -17.75 20.07
N GLU A 149 8.83 -16.84 20.96
CA GLU A 149 7.82 -15.83 20.64
C GLU A 149 8.42 -14.47 20.26
N ALA A 150 9.65 -14.17 20.69
CA ALA A 150 10.33 -12.90 20.42
C ALA A 150 10.86 -12.81 18.98
N VAL A 151 10.63 -11.67 18.32
CA VAL A 151 11.13 -11.34 16.99
C VAL A 151 12.29 -10.34 17.10
N PRO A 152 13.54 -10.73 16.80
CA PRO A 152 14.70 -9.84 16.93
C PRO A 152 14.70 -8.76 15.83
N VAL A 153 14.69 -7.49 16.23
CA VAL A 153 14.62 -6.33 15.34
C VAL A 153 15.88 -5.47 15.47
N HIS A 154 16.59 -5.30 14.37
CA HIS A 154 17.64 -4.29 14.22
C HIS A 154 17.03 -3.02 13.62
N TYR A 155 16.71 -2.06 14.49
CA TYR A 155 15.97 -0.82 14.14
C TYR A 155 16.62 0.03 13.04
N PRO A 156 17.95 0.20 12.98
CA PRO A 156 18.58 0.89 11.85
C PRO A 156 18.28 0.22 10.51
N THR A 157 18.30 -1.11 10.45
CA THR A 157 17.99 -1.87 9.23
C THR A 157 16.50 -1.79 8.91
N LEU A 158 15.62 -1.94 9.90
CA LEU A 158 14.17 -1.78 9.75
C LEU A 158 13.81 -0.42 9.13
N PHE A 159 14.39 0.66 9.66
CA PHE A 159 14.14 2.01 9.15
C PHE A 159 14.60 2.16 7.69
N ARG A 160 15.81 1.66 7.38
CA ARG A 160 16.33 1.69 6.00
C ARG A 160 15.45 0.89 5.03
N SER A 161 14.97 -0.29 5.42
CA SER A 161 14.03 -1.07 4.59
C SER A 161 12.77 -0.27 4.28
N ARG A 162 12.20 0.42 5.28
CA ARG A 162 10.98 1.21 5.07
C ARG A 162 11.21 2.41 4.16
N CYS A 163 12.37 3.06 4.27
CA CYS A 163 12.78 4.11 3.34
C CYS A 163 12.93 3.56 1.92
N ALA A 164 13.63 2.43 1.74
CA ALA A 164 13.79 1.79 0.44
C ALA A 164 12.45 1.40 -0.20
N ILE A 165 11.49 0.90 0.57
CA ILE A 165 10.11 0.64 0.10
C ILE A 165 9.41 1.93 -0.34
N ALA A 166 9.50 2.99 0.49
CA ALA A 166 8.89 4.27 0.15
C ALA A 166 9.52 4.84 -1.12
N ASP A 167 10.83 4.69 -1.28
CA ASP A 167 11.56 5.09 -2.48
C ASP A 167 11.16 4.21 -3.67
N GLU A 168 10.99 2.90 -3.54
CA GLU A 168 10.48 2.01 -4.60
C GLU A 168 9.07 2.42 -5.07
N MET A 169 8.21 2.79 -4.13
CA MET A 169 6.85 3.28 -4.39
C MET A 169 6.84 4.68 -5.03
N ARG A 170 7.82 5.54 -4.70
CA ARG A 170 7.92 6.94 -5.15
C ARG A 170 8.87 7.18 -6.32
N ALA A 171 9.75 6.24 -6.62
CA ALA A 171 10.76 6.39 -7.66
C ALA A 171 10.08 6.70 -8.99
N ARG A 172 10.29 7.93 -9.46
CA ARG A 172 10.05 8.36 -10.83
C ARG A 172 11.00 7.50 -11.70
N GLY A 173 10.44 6.57 -12.49
CA GLY A 173 11.18 5.47 -13.17
C GLY A 173 12.32 5.90 -14.11
N PRO A 174 13.03 4.95 -14.78
CA PRO A 174 12.38 3.94 -15.65
C PRO A 174 13.01 2.52 -15.61
N HIS A 175 12.21 1.46 -15.78
CA HIS A 175 12.67 0.26 -16.51
C HIS A 175 11.62 -0.17 -17.53
N HIS A 176 12.12 -0.28 -18.76
CA HIS A 176 11.52 -0.68 -20.03
C HIS A 176 10.07 -1.21 -20.07
N VAL A 177 9.31 -0.61 -20.99
CA VAL A 177 8.16 -1.24 -21.65
C VAL A 177 8.69 -2.41 -22.48
N TYR A 178 8.44 -3.65 -22.05
CA TYR A 178 8.42 -4.77 -22.99
C TYR A 178 7.04 -4.81 -23.64
N SER A 179 6.96 -4.33 -24.87
CA SER A 179 5.94 -4.81 -25.80
C SER A 179 6.22 -6.30 -26.03
N LEU A 180 5.30 -7.17 -25.62
CA LEU A 180 5.31 -8.56 -26.10
C LEU A 180 5.22 -8.53 -27.63
N PRO A 181 5.92 -9.43 -28.35
CA PRO A 181 5.76 -9.50 -29.80
C PRO A 181 4.30 -9.82 -30.08
N SER A 182 3.62 -8.94 -30.82
CA SER A 182 2.34 -9.28 -31.43
C SER A 182 2.60 -10.43 -32.39
N VAL A 183 2.15 -11.64 -32.05
CA VAL A 183 2.09 -12.73 -33.02
C VAL A 183 0.95 -12.36 -33.98
N ASN A 184 1.33 -11.68 -35.07
CA ASN A 184 0.45 -11.51 -36.21
C ASN A 184 0.41 -12.88 -36.92
N PRO A 185 -0.74 -13.54 -37.06
CA PRO A 185 -0.79 -14.89 -37.65
C PRO A 185 -0.55 -14.95 -39.17
N GLU A 186 -0.12 -13.86 -39.81
CA GLU A 186 -0.16 -13.74 -41.28
C GLU A 186 1.10 -13.16 -41.95
N ASP A 187 2.25 -13.08 -41.28
CA ASP A 187 3.47 -12.62 -41.98
C ASP A 187 4.32 -13.80 -42.48
N ASN A 188 4.12 -14.11 -43.76
CA ASN A 188 4.87 -15.12 -44.50
C ASN A 188 6.19 -14.49 -45.00
N GLY A 189 7.29 -14.87 -44.34
CA GLY A 189 8.68 -14.91 -44.82
C GLY A 189 9.17 -13.88 -45.85
N GLU A 190 10.21 -13.13 -45.50
CA GLU A 190 11.49 -13.03 -46.21
C GLU A 190 12.46 -12.17 -45.38
N GLY A 191 13.75 -12.53 -45.38
CA GLY A 191 14.71 -12.12 -44.36
C GLY A 191 15.35 -10.75 -44.51
N ASP A 192 15.99 -10.34 -43.41
CA ASP A 192 17.19 -9.48 -43.41
C ASP A 192 18.03 -9.86 -42.18
N ASP A 193 19.03 -10.72 -42.41
CA ASP A 193 20.08 -11.06 -41.46
C ASP A 193 21.11 -9.92 -41.40
N ASP A 194 20.84 -8.82 -40.68
CA ASP A 194 21.87 -7.84 -40.28
C ASP A 194 21.32 -6.78 -39.29
N ALA A 195 20.91 -7.20 -38.10
CA ALA A 195 20.78 -6.31 -36.94
C ALA A 195 21.73 -6.80 -35.83
N PRO A 196 22.64 -5.95 -35.32
CA PRO A 196 23.58 -6.37 -34.29
C PRO A 196 22.79 -6.76 -33.04
N PHE A 197 23.04 -7.97 -32.54
CA PHE A 197 22.67 -8.38 -31.19
C PHE A 197 23.30 -7.37 -30.22
N ALA A 198 22.51 -6.36 -29.82
CA ALA A 198 22.87 -5.50 -28.71
C ALA A 198 22.85 -6.40 -27.46
N GLN A 199 24.04 -6.75 -26.99
CA GLN A 199 24.29 -7.32 -25.69
C GLN A 199 23.60 -6.41 -24.66
N ALA A 200 22.61 -6.96 -23.96
CA ALA A 200 21.94 -6.29 -22.86
C ALA A 200 22.89 -6.29 -21.66
N GLU A 201 23.71 -5.25 -21.56
CA GLU A 201 24.38 -4.86 -20.32
C GLU A 201 23.78 -3.53 -19.83
N ASP A 202 23.58 -3.49 -18.51
CA ASP A 202 23.32 -2.33 -17.66
C ASP A 202 21.97 -1.61 -17.74
N THR A 203 21.05 -2.04 -16.86
CA THR A 203 20.41 -1.12 -15.90
C THR A 203 19.79 -1.90 -14.74
N LEU A 204 20.57 -2.06 -13.66
CA LEU A 204 20.15 -2.56 -12.36
C LEU A 204 19.15 -1.60 -11.69
N VAL A 205 17.86 -1.93 -11.73
CA VAL A 205 16.97 -1.76 -10.58
C VAL A 205 16.13 -3.04 -10.54
N ALA A 206 16.16 -3.74 -9.40
CA ALA A 206 15.42 -4.96 -9.20
C ALA A 206 13.94 -4.78 -9.62
N PRO A 207 13.38 -5.65 -10.47
CA PRO A 207 12.01 -5.50 -10.92
C PRO A 207 11.10 -5.66 -9.71
N ASN A 208 10.16 -4.72 -9.50
CA ASN A 208 9.03 -4.96 -8.61
C ASN A 208 8.52 -6.39 -8.83
N HIS A 209 8.40 -7.18 -7.75
CA HIS A 209 8.02 -8.57 -7.88
C HIS A 209 6.58 -8.64 -8.34
N ARG A 210 6.44 -8.87 -9.65
CA ARG A 210 5.18 -8.85 -10.36
C ARG A 210 4.86 -10.25 -10.86
N TRP A 211 3.70 -10.73 -10.50
CA TRP A 211 3.13 -11.96 -11.02
C TRP A 211 1.89 -11.63 -11.83
N MET A 212 1.73 -12.30 -12.98
CA MET A 212 0.53 -12.24 -13.80
C MET A 212 0.03 -13.66 -13.96
N LEU A 213 -1.08 -14.00 -13.31
CA LEU A 213 -1.64 -15.36 -13.32
C LEU A 213 -2.91 -15.39 -14.17
N THR A 214 -2.90 -16.22 -15.22
CA THR A 214 -3.98 -16.33 -16.21
C THR A 214 -4.83 -17.57 -15.97
N GLU A 215 -5.43 -17.67 -14.79
CA GLU A 215 -6.29 -18.81 -14.43
C GLU A 215 -7.76 -18.61 -14.82
N HIS A 216 -8.21 -17.35 -14.98
CA HIS A 216 -9.56 -17.06 -15.45
C HIS A 216 -9.62 -17.16 -16.98
N SER A 217 -10.73 -17.67 -17.49
CA SER A 217 -10.95 -17.83 -18.94
C SER A 217 -11.53 -16.58 -19.62
N ALA A 218 -11.82 -15.55 -18.84
CA ALA A 218 -12.39 -14.29 -19.30
C ALA A 218 -12.05 -13.13 -18.35
N LYS A 219 -12.47 -11.91 -18.72
CA LYS A 219 -12.26 -10.64 -17.98
C LYS A 219 -12.44 -10.79 -16.46
N VAL A 220 -11.44 -10.38 -15.69
CA VAL A 220 -11.55 -10.28 -14.23
C VAL A 220 -12.13 -8.91 -13.89
N TYR A 221 -13.34 -8.85 -13.34
CA TYR A 221 -14.03 -7.58 -13.07
C TYR A 221 -13.70 -6.99 -11.71
N THR A 222 -13.43 -7.84 -10.72
CA THR A 222 -13.23 -7.43 -9.33
C THR A 222 -12.11 -8.24 -8.72
N VAL A 223 -11.29 -7.58 -7.91
CA VAL A 223 -10.28 -8.19 -7.05
C VAL A 223 -10.32 -7.51 -5.70
N ARG A 224 -10.06 -8.26 -4.65
CA ARG A 224 -9.89 -7.76 -3.28
C ARG A 224 -8.70 -8.44 -2.64
N VAL A 225 -7.95 -7.72 -1.81
CA VAL A 225 -6.85 -8.26 -1.01
C VAL A 225 -7.07 -7.93 0.47
N HIS A 226 -6.84 -8.92 1.32
CA HIS A 226 -6.83 -8.75 2.77
C HIS A 226 -5.85 -9.72 3.41
N GLY A 227 -4.81 -9.18 4.04
CA GLY A 227 -3.69 -9.92 4.57
C GLY A 227 -3.07 -10.84 3.50
N PRO A 228 -2.99 -12.15 3.76
CA PRO A 228 -2.39 -13.10 2.81
C PRO A 228 -3.37 -13.59 1.74
N TRP A 229 -4.64 -13.18 1.76
CA TRP A 229 -5.66 -13.69 0.85
C TRP A 229 -6.01 -12.67 -0.22
N VAL A 230 -6.18 -13.15 -1.45
CA VAL A 230 -6.72 -12.38 -2.56
C VAL A 230 -7.88 -13.16 -3.14
N ILE A 231 -8.97 -12.48 -3.49
CA ILE A 231 -10.10 -13.10 -4.18
C ILE A 231 -10.40 -12.32 -5.45
N SER A 232 -10.61 -13.03 -6.55
CA SER A 232 -10.96 -12.45 -7.85
C SER A 232 -12.29 -12.98 -8.37
N GLY A 233 -13.10 -12.09 -8.96
CA GLY A 233 -14.37 -12.42 -9.60
C GLY A 233 -14.35 -12.07 -11.09
N SER A 234 -14.85 -12.98 -11.93
CA SER A 234 -14.66 -12.92 -13.38
C SER A 234 -15.95 -13.03 -14.18
N ARG A 235 -15.86 -12.61 -15.45
CA ARG A 235 -16.85 -12.84 -16.50
C ARG A 235 -17.11 -14.32 -16.75
N ASP A 236 -16.15 -15.19 -16.43
CA ASP A 236 -16.29 -16.65 -16.56
C ASP A 236 -17.21 -17.27 -15.50
N ARG A 237 -17.83 -16.44 -14.64
CA ARG A 237 -18.81 -16.82 -13.59
C ARG A 237 -18.18 -17.47 -12.37
N THR A 238 -16.86 -17.57 -12.34
CA THR A 238 -16.12 -18.16 -11.22
C THR A 238 -15.58 -17.08 -10.29
N VAL A 239 -15.36 -17.49 -9.05
CA VAL A 239 -14.56 -16.77 -8.06
C VAL A 239 -13.32 -17.60 -7.79
N LYS A 240 -12.13 -16.99 -7.83
CA LYS A 240 -10.88 -17.66 -7.48
C LYS A 240 -10.29 -17.09 -6.21
N LEU A 241 -9.80 -17.98 -5.36
CA LEU A 241 -9.17 -17.66 -4.09
C LEU A 241 -7.68 -17.93 -4.24
N TRP A 242 -6.88 -16.93 -3.90
CA TRP A 242 -5.44 -16.94 -4.07
C TRP A 242 -4.76 -16.70 -2.74
N ARG A 243 -3.62 -17.37 -2.55
CA ARG A 243 -2.79 -17.20 -1.37
C ARG A 243 -1.52 -16.44 -1.76
N LEU A 244 -1.25 -15.34 -1.06
CA LEU A 244 0.02 -14.65 -1.11
C LEU A 244 1.04 -15.40 -0.24
N PRO A 245 2.31 -15.49 -0.66
CA PRO A 245 3.32 -16.18 0.10
C PRO A 245 3.53 -15.52 1.48
N ALA A 246 3.69 -16.34 2.51
CA ALA A 246 4.17 -15.86 3.80
C ALA A 246 5.60 -15.35 3.63
N ILE A 247 5.90 -14.19 4.23
CA ILE A 247 7.26 -13.63 4.19
C ILE A 247 7.87 -13.71 5.58
N PRO A 248 8.91 -14.55 5.76
CA PRO A 248 9.62 -14.58 7.03
C PRO A 248 10.45 -13.30 7.18
N TRP A 249 10.66 -12.88 8.43
CA TRP A 249 11.37 -11.63 8.74
C TRP A 249 12.87 -11.69 8.40
N ASP A 250 13.42 -12.89 8.24
CA ASP A 250 14.85 -13.19 8.04
C ASP A 250 15.25 -13.39 6.57
N ALA A 251 14.33 -13.11 5.62
CA ALA A 251 14.63 -12.85 4.21
C ALA A 251 15.54 -13.87 3.49
N ALA A 252 15.40 -15.16 3.78
CA ALA A 252 15.92 -16.19 2.87
C ALA A 252 14.99 -16.31 1.65
N GLU A 253 15.56 -16.17 0.45
CA GLU A 253 14.93 -16.30 -0.88
C GLU A 253 13.69 -17.20 -0.87
N THR A 254 12.50 -16.59 -0.75
CA THR A 254 11.25 -17.34 -0.87
C THR A 254 10.85 -17.27 -2.34
N LEU A 255 11.38 -18.20 -3.13
CA LEU A 255 11.08 -18.38 -4.56
C LEU A 255 9.65 -18.95 -4.76
N TYR A 256 8.65 -18.29 -4.19
CA TYR A 256 7.25 -18.67 -4.24
C TYR A 256 6.42 -17.42 -4.54
N GLY A 257 5.65 -17.46 -5.62
CA GLY A 257 4.70 -16.42 -5.99
C GLY A 257 3.31 -16.69 -5.40
N PRO A 258 2.34 -15.81 -5.68
CA PRO A 258 0.93 -16.08 -5.40
C PRO A 258 0.52 -17.43 -6.00
N SER A 259 -0.27 -18.20 -5.25
CA SER A 259 -0.80 -19.50 -5.71
C SER A 259 -2.33 -19.47 -5.75
N LEU A 260 -2.91 -20.24 -6.68
CA LEU A 260 -4.34 -20.50 -6.69
C LEU A 260 -4.65 -21.54 -5.59
N ALA A 261 -5.36 -21.11 -4.55
CA ALA A 261 -5.72 -21.96 -3.42
C ALA A 261 -7.09 -22.64 -3.61
N GLY A 262 -8.00 -21.99 -4.34
CA GLY A 262 -9.33 -22.54 -4.59
C GLY A 262 -10.09 -21.83 -5.71
N SER A 263 -11.16 -22.48 -6.16
CA SER A 263 -12.09 -21.94 -7.14
C SER A 263 -13.51 -22.29 -6.73
N ALA A 264 -14.42 -21.34 -6.86
CA ALA A 264 -15.82 -21.50 -6.52
C ALA A 264 -16.72 -21.07 -7.70
N GLU A 265 -17.77 -21.85 -7.91
CA GLU A 265 -18.80 -21.60 -8.91
C GLU A 265 -20.16 -21.50 -8.21
N GLY A 266 -21.09 -20.73 -8.78
CA GLY A 266 -22.44 -20.63 -8.24
C GLY A 266 -23.29 -19.50 -8.80
N HIS A 267 -22.67 -18.53 -9.47
CA HIS A 267 -23.39 -17.53 -10.27
C HIS A 267 -23.69 -18.04 -11.68
N GLU A 268 -24.82 -17.62 -12.24
CA GLU A 268 -25.19 -17.91 -13.63
C GLU A 268 -24.69 -16.82 -14.60
N GLY A 269 -24.20 -15.71 -14.03
CA GLY A 269 -23.68 -14.54 -14.73
C GLY A 269 -22.25 -14.17 -14.30
N SER A 270 -21.75 -13.10 -14.91
CA SER A 270 -20.44 -12.54 -14.57
C SER A 270 -20.42 -12.04 -13.13
N VAL A 271 -19.36 -12.35 -12.38
CA VAL A 271 -19.13 -11.77 -11.06
C VAL A 271 -18.56 -10.37 -11.25
N LEU A 272 -19.32 -9.33 -10.88
CA LEU A 272 -19.02 -7.92 -11.18
C LEU A 272 -18.37 -7.18 -10.02
N SER A 273 -18.70 -7.57 -8.79
CA SER A 273 -18.23 -6.94 -7.57
C SER A 273 -18.09 -7.96 -6.46
N LEU A 274 -17.15 -7.72 -5.57
CA LEU A 274 -16.81 -8.60 -4.48
C LEU A 274 -16.38 -7.76 -3.28
N ASP A 275 -16.71 -8.26 -2.10
CA ASP A 275 -16.11 -7.82 -0.85
C ASP A 275 -15.94 -9.04 0.06
N PHE A 276 -14.83 -9.15 0.79
CA PHE A 276 -14.62 -10.26 1.73
C PHE A 276 -13.91 -9.84 3.02
N GLU A 277 -14.12 -10.63 4.06
CA GLU A 277 -13.37 -10.58 5.31
C GLU A 277 -12.76 -11.94 5.60
N VAL A 278 -11.59 -11.90 6.22
CA VAL A 278 -11.03 -13.05 6.92
C VAL A 278 -11.53 -12.91 8.36
N ALA A 279 -12.17 -13.94 8.93
CA ALA A 279 -12.50 -13.88 10.35
C ALA A 279 -11.20 -13.79 11.16
N ASP A 280 -11.29 -13.43 12.45
CA ASP A 280 -10.15 -13.23 13.35
C ASP A 280 -9.06 -14.30 13.15
N ALA A 281 -7.79 -13.95 13.32
CA ALA A 281 -6.61 -14.76 12.93
C ALA A 281 -6.56 -16.17 13.56
N THR A 282 -7.47 -16.46 14.49
CA THR A 282 -7.68 -17.75 15.15
C THR A 282 -8.73 -18.65 14.48
N SER A 283 -9.43 -18.19 13.43
CA SER A 283 -10.46 -18.95 12.73
C SER A 283 -10.10 -19.19 11.27
N ASP A 284 -10.15 -20.46 10.85
CA ASP A 284 -9.97 -20.87 9.45
C ASP A 284 -11.21 -20.54 8.58
N LYS A 285 -12.04 -19.58 9.00
CA LYS A 285 -13.30 -19.26 8.34
C LYS A 285 -13.36 -17.80 7.94
N GLY A 286 -14.16 -17.50 6.93
CA GLY A 286 -14.41 -16.14 6.48
C GLY A 286 -15.74 -16.03 5.77
N PHE A 287 -16.07 -14.81 5.38
CA PHE A 287 -17.25 -14.56 4.56
C PHE A 287 -16.88 -13.66 3.39
N MET A 288 -17.54 -13.91 2.26
CA MET A 288 -17.53 -12.97 1.14
C MET A 288 -18.93 -12.74 0.60
N VAL A 289 -19.11 -11.59 -0.04
CA VAL A 289 -20.31 -11.22 -0.78
C VAL A 289 -19.92 -10.93 -2.21
N THR A 290 -20.66 -11.50 -3.16
CA THR A 290 -20.46 -11.29 -4.59
C THR A 290 -21.72 -10.73 -5.21
N GLY A 291 -21.57 -9.78 -6.14
CA GLY A 291 -22.63 -9.25 -6.98
C GLY A 291 -22.43 -9.68 -8.43
N SER A 292 -23.51 -10.04 -9.12
CA SER A 292 -23.43 -10.66 -10.45
C SER A 292 -24.36 -10.02 -11.47
N SER A 293 -24.02 -10.24 -12.75
CA SER A 293 -24.88 -9.92 -13.88
C SER A 293 -26.13 -10.81 -13.98
N ASP A 294 -26.24 -11.85 -13.16
CA ASP A 294 -27.46 -12.68 -13.03
C ASP A 294 -28.55 -12.04 -12.15
N MET A 295 -28.38 -10.77 -11.77
CA MET A 295 -29.31 -10.01 -10.94
C MET A 295 -29.42 -10.51 -9.49
N THR A 296 -28.48 -11.36 -9.05
CA THR A 296 -28.38 -11.80 -7.66
C THR A 296 -27.07 -11.34 -7.03
N ALA A 297 -27.09 -11.24 -5.71
CA ALA A 297 -25.88 -11.27 -4.90
C ALA A 297 -25.86 -12.58 -4.10
N LYS A 298 -24.68 -13.16 -3.90
CA LYS A 298 -24.50 -14.37 -3.10
C LYS A 298 -23.55 -14.10 -1.95
N VAL A 299 -23.86 -14.67 -0.81
CA VAL A 299 -23.02 -14.65 0.37
C VAL A 299 -22.45 -16.05 0.56
N TRP A 300 -21.15 -16.10 0.79
CA TRP A 300 -20.39 -17.34 0.85
C TRP A 300 -19.71 -17.44 2.19
N GLU A 301 -19.74 -18.62 2.77
CA GLU A 301 -18.80 -18.99 3.83
C GLU A 301 -17.54 -19.53 3.14
N ILE A 302 -16.40 -19.01 3.56
CA ILE A 302 -15.09 -19.44 3.11
C ILE A 302 -14.48 -20.27 4.22
N ASP A 303 -13.93 -21.42 3.86
CA ASP A 303 -12.99 -22.17 4.66
C ASP A 303 -11.60 -21.90 4.06
N TRP A 304 -10.71 -21.28 4.84
CA TRP A 304 -9.38 -20.88 4.40
C TRP A 304 -8.38 -22.05 4.42
N GLY A 305 -8.79 -23.21 4.93
CA GLY A 305 -7.91 -24.34 5.17
C GLY A 305 -6.96 -24.11 6.34
N SER A 306 -6.40 -25.20 6.87
CA SER A 306 -5.46 -25.17 8.00
C SER A 306 -3.98 -25.18 7.57
N GLY A 307 -3.71 -25.19 6.27
CA GLY A 307 -2.35 -25.27 5.69
C GLY A 307 -1.77 -23.92 5.29
N ASP A 308 -0.44 -23.77 5.38
CA ASP A 308 0.28 -22.55 5.00
C ASP A 308 0.21 -22.24 3.49
N ASP A 309 -0.04 -23.27 2.66
CA ASP A 309 -0.18 -23.22 1.21
C ASP A 309 -1.62 -22.99 0.73
N GLY A 310 -2.59 -22.90 1.64
CA GLY A 310 -4.00 -22.80 1.34
C GLY A 310 -4.66 -24.12 0.92
N GLU A 311 -4.02 -25.27 1.17
CA GLU A 311 -4.66 -26.57 0.94
C GLU A 311 -5.98 -26.69 1.74
N GLY A 312 -7.04 -27.13 1.06
CA GLY A 312 -8.38 -27.23 1.64
C GLY A 312 -9.22 -25.95 1.54
N THR A 313 -8.69 -24.88 0.96
CA THR A 313 -9.45 -23.64 0.75
C THR A 313 -10.69 -23.92 -0.11
N SER A 314 -11.86 -23.56 0.41
CA SER A 314 -13.13 -23.73 -0.29
C SER A 314 -14.09 -22.60 0.03
N ALA A 315 -15.02 -22.34 -0.87
CA ALA A 315 -16.10 -21.39 -0.64
C ALA A 315 -17.44 -22.00 -1.03
N ARG A 316 -18.44 -21.82 -0.16
CA ARG A 316 -19.80 -22.34 -0.37
C ARG A 316 -20.83 -21.23 -0.20
N VAL A 317 -21.83 -21.19 -1.07
CA VAL A 317 -22.95 -20.25 -0.94
C VAL A 317 -23.76 -20.62 0.30
N VAL A 318 -23.97 -19.65 1.20
CA VAL A 318 -24.81 -19.79 2.39
C VAL A 318 -26.12 -19.01 2.28
N CYS A 319 -26.13 -17.93 1.51
CA CYS A 319 -27.33 -17.11 1.28
C CYS A 319 -27.36 -16.53 -0.13
N GLU A 320 -28.55 -16.45 -0.72
CA GLU A 320 -28.79 -15.79 -2.00
C GLU A 320 -29.73 -14.60 -1.83
N LEU A 321 -29.23 -13.42 -2.20
CA LEU A 321 -29.92 -12.14 -2.12
C LEU A 321 -30.57 -11.85 -3.46
N ARG A 322 -31.90 -12.07 -3.51
CA ARG A 322 -32.73 -11.90 -4.71
C ARG A 322 -33.53 -10.59 -4.66
N GLY A 323 -34.13 -10.25 -5.80
CA GLY A 323 -35.09 -9.16 -5.94
C GLY A 323 -34.55 -7.91 -6.62
N ALA A 324 -33.31 -7.93 -7.13
CA ALA A 324 -32.84 -6.92 -8.07
C ALA A 324 -33.45 -7.17 -9.47
N ALA A 325 -33.80 -6.09 -10.17
CA ALA A 325 -34.37 -6.17 -11.52
C ALA A 325 -33.32 -6.01 -12.64
N ASP A 326 -32.07 -5.77 -12.26
CA ASP A 326 -30.90 -5.65 -13.14
C ASP A 326 -29.64 -6.09 -12.38
N ARG A 327 -28.50 -6.16 -13.06
CA ARG A 327 -27.19 -6.60 -12.54
C ARG A 327 -26.84 -5.94 -11.21
N VAL A 328 -26.32 -6.74 -10.28
CA VAL A 328 -25.74 -6.23 -9.03
C VAL A 328 -24.30 -5.80 -9.34
N ALA A 329 -24.10 -4.49 -9.46
CA ALA A 329 -22.85 -3.90 -9.93
C ALA A 329 -21.87 -3.57 -8.79
N ALA A 330 -22.36 -3.49 -7.56
CA ALA A 330 -21.55 -3.21 -6.39
C ALA A 330 -22.08 -3.97 -5.16
N VAL A 331 -21.18 -4.41 -4.30
CA VAL A 331 -21.49 -5.03 -3.01
C VAL A 331 -20.51 -4.49 -1.97
N ALA A 332 -20.93 -4.49 -0.71
CA ALA A 332 -20.08 -4.21 0.43
C ALA A 332 -20.66 -4.90 1.68
N PHE A 333 -19.83 -5.18 2.69
CA PHE A 333 -20.32 -5.60 4.01
C PHE A 333 -19.69 -4.77 5.13
N THR A 334 -20.44 -4.63 6.21
CA THR A 334 -20.03 -3.99 7.47
C THR A 334 -20.22 -4.99 8.60
N ASP A 335 -19.90 -4.63 9.84
CA ASP A 335 -20.18 -5.47 11.00
C ASP A 335 -21.67 -5.79 11.19
N GLU A 336 -22.56 -4.92 10.70
CA GLU A 336 -24.01 -5.01 10.92
C GLU A 336 -24.81 -5.36 9.66
N PHE A 337 -24.34 -4.92 8.48
CA PHE A 337 -25.12 -4.96 7.24
C PHE A 337 -24.36 -5.57 6.08
N VAL A 338 -25.11 -6.27 5.21
CA VAL A 338 -24.70 -6.59 3.83
C VAL A 338 -25.43 -5.65 2.88
N ILE A 339 -24.72 -5.08 1.92
CA ILE A 339 -25.23 -4.03 1.03
C ILE A 339 -25.06 -4.46 -0.41
N THR A 340 -26.10 -4.29 -1.21
CA THR A 340 -26.06 -4.56 -2.65
C THR A 340 -26.54 -3.32 -3.42
N GLY A 341 -25.78 -2.96 -4.44
CA GLY A 341 -26.10 -1.87 -5.36
C GLY A 341 -26.33 -2.42 -6.75
N SER A 342 -27.54 -2.24 -7.28
CA SER A 342 -27.89 -2.71 -8.61
C SER A 342 -28.05 -1.56 -9.60
N HIS A 343 -27.90 -1.91 -10.86
CA HIS A 343 -28.21 -1.03 -11.97
C HIS A 343 -29.72 -0.76 -12.09
N ASP A 344 -30.56 -1.43 -11.29
CA ASP A 344 -32.01 -1.20 -11.16
C ASP A 344 -32.41 0.02 -10.31
N HIS A 345 -31.44 0.89 -10.03
CA HIS A 345 -31.57 2.14 -9.28
C HIS A 345 -31.67 2.00 -7.76
N GLN A 346 -31.65 0.78 -7.23
CA GLN A 346 -31.89 0.50 -5.83
C GLN A 346 -30.63 0.03 -5.08
N LEU A 347 -30.37 0.68 -3.95
CA LEU A 347 -29.48 0.21 -2.91
C LEU A 347 -30.30 -0.65 -1.93
N ARG A 348 -29.92 -1.90 -1.72
CA ARG A 348 -30.58 -2.81 -0.77
C ARG A 348 -29.65 -3.09 0.40
N ILE A 349 -30.21 -2.99 1.60
CA ILE A 349 -29.47 -3.16 2.87
C ILE A 349 -30.11 -4.33 3.60
N TYR A 350 -29.31 -5.30 4.00
CA TYR A 350 -29.73 -6.54 4.65
C TYR A 350 -29.09 -6.61 6.04
N ASP A 351 -29.82 -7.14 7.01
CA ASP A 351 -29.25 -7.47 8.31
C ASP A 351 -28.28 -8.64 8.17
N ARG A 352 -27.03 -8.44 8.60
CA ARG A 352 -25.96 -9.43 8.41
C ARG A 352 -26.20 -10.73 9.17
N LYS A 353 -26.75 -10.64 10.39
CA LYS A 353 -27.07 -11.83 11.21
C LYS A 353 -28.15 -12.67 10.54
N ALA A 354 -29.17 -12.02 9.99
CA ALA A 354 -30.22 -12.69 9.24
C ALA A 354 -29.66 -13.39 7.99
N VAL A 355 -28.77 -12.72 7.25
CA VAL A 355 -28.12 -13.27 6.04
C VAL A 355 -27.31 -14.53 6.35
N TYR A 356 -26.60 -14.56 7.47
CA TYR A 356 -25.82 -15.75 7.86
C TYR A 356 -26.68 -16.90 8.39
N ALA A 357 -27.86 -16.60 8.94
CA ALA A 357 -28.75 -17.61 9.50
C ALA A 357 -29.72 -18.23 8.48
N ASN A 358 -29.92 -17.62 7.31
CA ASN A 358 -30.96 -18.01 6.36
C ASN A 358 -30.43 -18.10 4.93
N SER A 359 -30.94 -19.06 4.16
CA SER A 359 -30.58 -19.20 2.74
C SER A 359 -31.13 -18.07 1.85
N TYR A 360 -32.19 -17.38 2.29
CA TYR A 360 -32.80 -16.25 1.60
C TYR A 360 -33.26 -15.21 2.61
N VAL A 361 -32.99 -13.94 2.32
CA VAL A 361 -33.36 -12.81 3.17
C VAL A 361 -33.88 -11.67 2.30
N SER A 362 -34.99 -11.06 2.71
CA SER A 362 -35.49 -9.83 2.11
C SER A 362 -34.70 -8.62 2.66
N PRO A 363 -34.51 -7.56 1.87
CA PRO A 363 -33.82 -6.37 2.36
C PRO A 363 -34.54 -5.77 3.57
N LEU A 364 -33.76 -5.38 4.59
CA LEU A 364 -34.23 -4.58 5.71
C LEU A 364 -34.67 -3.19 5.22
N ARG A 365 -33.93 -2.64 4.25
CA ARG A 365 -34.20 -1.33 3.64
C ARG A 365 -33.87 -1.35 2.16
N THR A 366 -34.55 -0.49 1.42
CA THR A 366 -34.30 -0.24 0.01
C THR A 366 -34.32 1.27 -0.22
N VAL A 367 -33.26 1.80 -0.82
CA VAL A 367 -33.06 3.23 -1.04
C VAL A 367 -32.83 3.49 -2.52
N GLU A 368 -33.66 4.34 -3.11
CA GLU A 368 -33.53 4.74 -4.50
C GLU A 368 -32.47 5.84 -4.65
N VAL A 369 -31.44 5.56 -5.44
CA VAL A 369 -30.29 6.45 -5.66
C VAL A 369 -30.02 6.73 -7.14
N GLY A 370 -30.44 5.84 -8.04
CA GLY A 370 -30.09 5.86 -9.46
C GLY A 370 -29.19 4.68 -9.86
N PRO A 371 -28.86 4.51 -11.15
CA PRO A 371 -28.17 3.32 -11.64
C PRO A 371 -26.78 3.18 -11.02
N ILE A 372 -26.61 2.24 -10.09
CA ILE A 372 -25.40 2.14 -9.26
C ILE A 372 -24.24 1.56 -10.06
N CYS A 373 -23.04 2.11 -9.87
CA CYS A 373 -21.79 1.59 -10.44
C CYS A 373 -20.73 1.23 -9.39
N GLY A 374 -20.84 1.73 -8.16
CA GLY A 374 -19.86 1.49 -7.11
C GLY A 374 -20.39 1.87 -5.73
N ILE A 375 -19.91 1.14 -4.72
CA ILE A 375 -20.17 1.39 -3.30
C ILE A 375 -18.82 1.40 -2.60
N SER A 376 -18.61 2.33 -1.67
CA SER A 376 -17.45 2.34 -0.79
C SER A 376 -17.88 2.75 0.62
N LEU A 377 -17.33 2.05 1.62
CA LEU A 377 -17.62 2.26 3.03
C LEU A 377 -16.62 3.25 3.63
N ASN A 378 -17.04 3.97 4.68
CA ASN A 378 -16.12 4.85 5.40
C ASN A 378 -15.18 4.03 6.30
N SER A 379 -13.89 4.27 6.20
CA SER A 379 -12.86 3.70 7.06
C SER A 379 -12.99 4.07 8.55
N ARG A 380 -13.77 5.10 8.91
CA ARG A 380 -14.02 5.55 10.29
C ARG A 380 -15.03 4.69 11.07
N GLY A 381 -15.49 3.56 10.53
CA GLY A 381 -16.42 2.65 11.21
C GLY A 381 -17.81 3.25 11.44
N LEU A 382 -18.17 4.30 10.71
CA LEU A 382 -19.54 4.80 10.67
C LEU A 382 -20.34 3.88 9.74
N SER A 383 -21.56 3.46 10.13
CA SER A 383 -22.49 2.69 9.30
C SER A 383 -23.03 3.54 8.13
N ARG A 384 -22.14 4.02 7.26
CA ARG A 384 -22.39 4.90 6.13
C ARG A 384 -21.64 4.41 4.91
N ALA A 385 -22.25 4.58 3.74
CA ALA A 385 -21.66 4.24 2.46
C ALA A 385 -21.78 5.41 1.48
N VAL A 386 -20.75 5.60 0.66
CA VAL A 386 -20.86 6.40 -0.56
C VAL A 386 -21.30 5.47 -1.68
N VAL A 387 -22.34 5.88 -2.40
CA VAL A 387 -22.88 5.17 -3.55
C VAL A 387 -22.74 6.05 -4.77
N ALA A 388 -22.00 5.59 -5.77
CA ALA A 388 -21.82 6.28 -7.04
C ALA A 388 -22.75 5.72 -8.11
N THR A 389 -23.23 6.61 -8.97
CA THR A 389 -24.17 6.31 -10.06
C THR A 389 -23.50 6.51 -11.41
N THR A 390 -23.92 5.74 -12.42
CA THR A 390 -23.42 5.94 -13.80
C THR A 390 -23.83 7.28 -14.40
N GLU A 391 -24.74 8.02 -13.76
CA GLU A 391 -25.18 9.35 -14.17
C GLU A 391 -24.28 10.48 -13.64
N GLY A 392 -23.11 10.19 -13.07
CA GLY A 392 -22.19 11.24 -12.63
C GLY A 392 -22.56 11.90 -11.30
N ARG A 393 -23.28 11.18 -10.45
CA ARG A 393 -23.63 11.62 -9.09
C ARG A 393 -23.24 10.57 -8.06
N TRP A 394 -22.92 11.03 -6.87
CA TRP A 394 -22.72 10.16 -5.71
C TRP A 394 -23.54 10.66 -4.52
N VAL A 395 -23.90 9.74 -3.63
CA VAL A 395 -24.68 10.02 -2.42
C VAL A 395 -24.11 9.27 -1.23
N ILE A 396 -24.00 9.93 -0.09
CA ILE A 396 -23.73 9.31 1.21
C ILE A 396 -25.06 8.86 1.79
N VAL A 397 -25.16 7.56 2.07
CA VAL A 397 -26.33 6.93 2.68
C VAL A 397 -25.96 6.44 4.07
N ASP A 398 -26.79 6.75 5.05
CA ASP A 398 -26.74 6.13 6.37
C ASP A 398 -27.39 4.75 6.29
N LEU A 399 -26.62 3.70 6.58
CA LEU A 399 -27.05 2.32 6.41
C LEU A 399 -28.04 1.89 7.50
N GLY A 400 -27.92 2.49 8.69
CA GLY A 400 -28.79 2.22 9.83
C GLY A 400 -30.20 2.77 9.64
N THR A 401 -30.34 3.94 9.01
CA THR A 401 -31.65 4.60 8.81
C THR A 401 -32.16 4.49 7.38
N GLY A 402 -31.27 4.33 6.40
CA GLY A 402 -31.57 4.45 4.96
C GLY A 402 -31.64 5.90 4.47
N GLU A 403 -31.31 6.89 5.31
CA GLU A 403 -31.36 8.30 4.94
C GLU A 403 -30.21 8.69 4.01
N ARG A 404 -30.53 9.55 3.03
CA ARG A 404 -29.56 10.14 2.11
C ARG A 404 -29.03 11.44 2.73
N LEU A 405 -27.80 11.41 3.21
CA LEU A 405 -27.22 12.49 4.01
C LEU A 405 -26.67 13.62 3.16
N LEU A 406 -25.85 13.27 2.17
CA LEU A 406 -25.11 14.23 1.35
C LEU A 406 -25.03 13.72 -0.09
N ARG A 407 -25.02 14.62 -1.06
CA ARG A 407 -24.85 14.27 -2.48
C ARG A 407 -23.87 15.20 -3.15
N GLY A 408 -23.11 14.67 -4.10
CA GLY A 408 -22.22 15.44 -4.96
C GLY A 408 -22.14 14.87 -6.36
N GLY A 409 -21.33 15.53 -7.20
CA GLY A 409 -21.30 15.29 -8.64
C GLY A 409 -22.28 16.17 -9.41
N GLU A 410 -21.83 16.63 -10.58
CA GLU A 410 -22.55 17.60 -11.41
C GLU A 410 -23.50 16.90 -12.40
N GLY A 411 -23.29 15.61 -12.66
CA GLY A 411 -24.10 14.83 -13.60
C GLY A 411 -23.61 14.83 -15.05
N ASP A 412 -22.48 15.48 -15.34
CA ASP A 412 -21.96 15.67 -16.69
C ASP A 412 -21.04 14.53 -17.19
N GLU A 413 -20.70 13.58 -16.31
CA GLU A 413 -19.66 12.59 -16.55
C GLU A 413 -20.10 11.21 -16.05
N GLY A 414 -19.98 10.16 -16.87
CA GLY A 414 -20.25 8.81 -16.40
C GLY A 414 -19.21 8.35 -15.37
N TYR A 415 -19.66 7.88 -14.20
CA TYR A 415 -18.76 7.31 -13.19
C TYR A 415 -18.58 5.80 -13.39
N GLY A 416 -17.35 5.33 -13.18
CA GLY A 416 -16.97 3.93 -13.31
C GLY A 416 -16.72 3.24 -11.97
N CYS A 417 -16.26 3.98 -10.96
CA CYS A 417 -15.92 3.48 -9.63
C CYS A 417 -15.88 4.61 -8.60
N VAL A 418 -15.89 4.26 -7.32
CA VAL A 418 -15.77 5.20 -6.20
C VAL A 418 -15.01 4.59 -5.04
N VAL A 419 -14.22 5.40 -4.35
CA VAL A 419 -13.58 5.09 -3.08
C VAL A 419 -13.85 6.23 -2.11
N TRP A 420 -14.15 5.88 -0.86
CA TRP A 420 -14.30 6.82 0.23
C TRP A 420 -13.27 6.49 1.32
N GLN A 421 -12.36 7.43 1.58
CA GLN A 421 -11.40 7.30 2.67
C GLN A 421 -11.40 8.60 3.46
N ASP A 422 -11.61 8.47 4.77
CA ASP A 422 -11.64 9.61 5.69
C ASP A 422 -12.68 10.68 5.25
N ASP A 423 -12.26 11.92 4.99
CA ASP A 423 -13.13 13.00 4.49
C ASP A 423 -13.07 13.17 2.95
N TYR A 424 -12.48 12.22 2.22
CA TYR A 424 -12.22 12.32 0.78
C TYR A 424 -12.97 11.26 -0.01
N ILE A 425 -13.67 11.70 -1.06
CA ILE A 425 -14.34 10.81 -2.01
C ILE A 425 -13.62 10.92 -3.35
N LEU A 426 -13.09 9.80 -3.82
CA LEU A 426 -12.44 9.69 -5.12
C LEU A 426 -13.32 8.94 -6.09
N VAL A 427 -13.48 9.49 -7.28
CA VAL A 427 -14.28 8.89 -8.35
C VAL A 427 -13.44 8.75 -9.60
N GLY A 428 -13.49 7.56 -10.21
CA GLY A 428 -13.02 7.33 -11.57
C GLY A 428 -14.16 7.58 -12.56
N ALA A 429 -13.91 8.41 -13.58
CA ALA A 429 -14.93 8.87 -14.51
C ALA A 429 -14.49 8.74 -15.97
N GLU A 430 -15.44 8.98 -16.88
CA GLU A 430 -15.20 9.00 -18.32
C GLU A 430 -14.19 10.08 -18.76
N GLY A 431 -13.57 9.86 -19.91
CA GLY A 431 -12.60 10.80 -20.48
C GLY A 431 -11.26 10.83 -19.74
N GLY A 432 -10.90 9.76 -19.05
CA GLY A 432 -9.64 9.60 -18.33
C GLY A 432 -9.59 10.38 -17.03
N LYS A 433 -10.75 10.73 -16.45
CA LYS A 433 -10.82 11.64 -15.31
C LYS A 433 -10.77 10.88 -14.00
N THR A 434 -10.02 11.43 -13.06
CA THR A 434 -10.10 11.06 -11.64
C THR A 434 -10.44 12.32 -10.85
N ILE A 435 -11.51 12.28 -10.08
CA ILE A 435 -12.11 13.46 -9.46
C ILE A 435 -12.11 13.27 -7.95
N LEU A 436 -11.52 14.23 -7.24
CA LEU A 436 -11.55 14.28 -5.78
C LEU A 436 -12.63 15.24 -5.32
N PHE A 437 -13.48 14.77 -4.41
CA PHE A 437 -14.51 15.55 -3.73
C PHE A 437 -14.23 15.58 -2.22
N SER A 438 -14.67 16.67 -1.59
CA SER A 438 -14.79 16.70 -0.13
C SER A 438 -16.05 15.94 0.30
N GLY A 439 -15.89 14.91 1.12
CA GLY A 439 -16.98 14.14 1.73
C GLY A 439 -17.76 14.91 2.79
N LEU A 440 -17.25 16.05 3.25
CA LEU A 440 -17.93 16.94 4.21
C LEU A 440 -18.77 18.01 3.51
N TYR A 441 -18.25 18.61 2.44
CA TYR A 441 -18.85 19.77 1.78
C TYR A 441 -19.46 19.47 0.41
N ALA A 442 -19.29 18.25 -0.10
CA ALA A 442 -19.73 17.78 -1.42
C ALA A 442 -19.25 18.59 -2.64
N HIS A 443 -18.29 19.50 -2.47
CA HIS A 443 -17.73 20.24 -3.59
C HIS A 443 -16.59 19.44 -4.24
N ARG A 444 -16.45 19.65 -5.55
CA ARG A 444 -15.35 19.14 -6.37
C ARG A 444 -14.08 19.88 -5.98
N MET A 445 -13.10 19.17 -5.40
CA MET A 445 -11.83 19.76 -4.98
C MET A 445 -10.89 19.86 -6.16
N ARG A 446 -10.64 18.73 -6.84
CA ARG A 446 -9.70 18.65 -7.97
C ARG A 446 -10.16 17.62 -8.99
N THR A 447 -9.69 17.79 -10.22
CA THR A 447 -9.92 16.85 -11.32
C THR A 447 -8.62 16.62 -12.07
N TYR A 448 -8.15 15.39 -12.01
CA TYR A 448 -7.04 14.91 -12.81
C TYR A 448 -7.56 14.35 -14.14
N ARG A 449 -6.76 14.51 -15.19
CA ARG A 449 -7.03 13.93 -16.50
C ARG A 449 -5.81 13.13 -16.93
N GLY A 450 -5.98 11.83 -16.97
CA GLY A 450 -4.99 10.91 -17.50
C GLY A 450 -4.71 11.18 -19.00
N PRO A 451 -3.58 10.67 -19.50
CA PRO A 451 -3.12 10.93 -20.86
C PRO A 451 -4.10 10.39 -21.92
N LYS A 452 -4.77 9.26 -21.65
CA LYS A 452 -5.75 8.64 -22.54
C LYS A 452 -7.16 8.92 -22.05
N LYS A 453 -8.04 9.39 -22.95
CA LYS A 453 -9.45 9.69 -22.65
C LYS A 453 -10.31 8.42 -22.62
N ARG A 454 -10.05 7.53 -21.67
CA ARG A 454 -10.78 6.26 -21.47
C ARG A 454 -11.45 6.23 -20.09
N LEU A 455 -12.44 5.38 -19.90
CA LEU A 455 -13.11 5.26 -18.61
C LEU A 455 -12.15 4.72 -17.55
N MET A 456 -12.07 5.42 -16.41
CA MET A 456 -11.39 4.94 -15.21
C MET A 456 -12.32 3.99 -14.43
N ARG A 457 -11.88 2.75 -14.26
CA ARG A 457 -12.69 1.64 -13.72
C ARG A 457 -12.29 1.23 -12.31
N ALA A 458 -11.09 1.59 -11.89
CA ALA A 458 -10.56 1.32 -10.57
C ALA A 458 -9.79 2.53 -10.08
N VAL A 459 -10.00 2.92 -8.82
CA VAL A 459 -9.25 3.97 -8.15
C VAL A 459 -8.96 3.52 -6.73
N HIS A 460 -7.87 4.01 -6.14
CA HIS A 460 -7.52 3.77 -4.75
C HIS A 460 -6.85 5.03 -4.18
N LEU A 461 -7.16 5.35 -2.93
CA LEU A 461 -6.52 6.42 -2.18
C LEU A 461 -5.65 5.79 -1.09
N ASP A 462 -4.40 6.22 -1.01
CA ASP A 462 -3.47 5.90 0.06
C ASP A 462 -3.00 7.21 0.68
N LEU A 463 -3.83 7.73 1.59
CA LEU A 463 -3.55 8.98 2.31
C LEU A 463 -2.22 8.93 3.09
N PRO A 464 -1.88 7.85 3.84
CA PRO A 464 -0.62 7.78 4.58
C PRO A 464 0.63 7.88 3.69
N ASN A 465 0.63 7.27 2.50
CA ASN A 465 1.77 7.34 1.60
C ASN A 465 1.70 8.52 0.61
N ASN A 466 0.63 9.31 0.64
CA ASN A 466 0.34 10.43 -0.24
C ASN A 466 0.14 10.03 -1.72
N VAL A 467 -0.40 8.84 -1.97
CA VAL A 467 -0.51 8.26 -3.31
C VAL A 467 -1.96 8.08 -3.71
N LEU A 468 -2.25 8.44 -4.95
CA LEU A 468 -3.49 8.11 -5.64
C LEU A 468 -3.17 7.13 -6.76
N LEU A 469 -3.93 6.03 -6.82
CA LEU A 469 -3.89 5.08 -7.91
C LEU A 469 -5.15 5.20 -8.76
N SER A 470 -4.99 5.16 -10.08
CA SER A 470 -6.11 5.10 -11.01
C SER A 470 -5.80 4.16 -12.17
N ALA A 471 -6.78 3.35 -12.55
CA ALA A 471 -6.65 2.37 -13.61
C ALA A 471 -7.95 2.24 -14.40
N GLY A 472 -7.85 1.92 -15.68
CA GLY A 472 -9.03 1.85 -16.52
C GLY A 472 -8.84 1.19 -17.86
N HIS A 473 -9.69 1.58 -18.81
CA HIS A 473 -9.70 1.04 -20.18
C HIS A 473 -8.53 1.53 -21.06
N ASP A 474 -7.63 2.33 -20.51
CA ASP A 474 -6.42 2.76 -21.20
C ASP A 474 -5.29 1.73 -21.13
N GLY A 475 -5.43 0.72 -20.28
CA GLY A 475 -4.46 -0.35 -20.07
C GLY A 475 -3.27 0.07 -19.21
N HIS A 476 -3.44 1.10 -18.39
CA HIS A 476 -2.42 1.59 -17.47
C HIS A 476 -2.93 1.65 -16.03
N ILE A 477 -2.00 1.48 -15.09
CA ILE A 477 -2.20 1.84 -13.68
C ILE A 477 -1.34 3.07 -13.41
N HIS A 478 -1.97 4.21 -13.15
CA HIS A 478 -1.32 5.49 -12.93
C HIS A 478 -1.12 5.77 -11.44
N PHE A 479 0.08 6.24 -11.11
CA PHE A 479 0.47 6.72 -9.79
C PHE A 479 0.55 8.24 -9.84
N THR A 480 -0.16 8.87 -8.92
CA THR A 480 -0.27 10.33 -8.83
C THR A 480 -0.01 10.74 -7.39
N ASP A 481 0.81 11.75 -7.19
CA ASP A 481 1.03 12.32 -5.86
C ASP A 481 -0.17 13.19 -5.46
N LEU A 482 -0.68 13.02 -4.24
CA LEU A 482 -1.95 13.63 -3.82
C LEU A 482 -1.84 15.14 -3.54
N ASP A 483 -0.65 15.65 -3.22
CA ASP A 483 -0.45 17.09 -2.96
C ASP A 483 -0.25 17.88 -4.26
N SER A 484 0.72 17.43 -5.06
CA SER A 484 1.09 18.06 -6.34
C SER A 484 0.10 17.75 -7.45
N TRP A 485 -0.56 16.59 -7.40
CA TRP A 485 -1.35 16.01 -8.49
C TRP A 485 -0.54 15.68 -9.74
N ASP A 486 0.78 15.61 -9.56
CA ASP A 486 1.67 15.22 -10.63
C ASP A 486 1.64 13.70 -10.78
N HIS A 487 1.38 13.29 -12.02
CA HIS A 487 1.66 11.94 -12.44
C HIS A 487 3.16 11.70 -12.40
N TYR A 488 3.58 10.63 -11.73
CA TYR A 488 5.00 10.34 -11.56
C TYR A 488 5.41 8.95 -12.06
N ARG A 489 4.43 8.03 -12.26
CA ARG A 489 4.67 6.67 -12.76
C ARG A 489 3.40 6.04 -13.33
N SER A 490 3.54 5.16 -14.34
CA SER A 490 2.48 4.26 -14.78
C SER A 490 2.98 2.83 -15.00
N TYR A 491 2.18 1.82 -14.67
CA TYR A 491 2.37 0.46 -15.17
C TYR A 491 1.60 0.27 -16.48
N GLU A 492 2.28 -0.14 -17.55
CA GLU A 492 1.66 -0.52 -18.81
C GLU A 492 1.36 -2.02 -18.83
N LEU A 493 0.14 -2.38 -19.23
CA LEU A 493 -0.37 -3.76 -19.23
C LEU A 493 -0.64 -4.25 -20.66
N GLY A 494 0.17 -3.83 -21.64
CA GLY A 494 0.02 -4.26 -23.03
C GLY A 494 -1.33 -3.89 -23.66
N GLY A 495 -1.98 -2.84 -23.16
CA GLY A 495 -3.31 -2.40 -23.61
C GLY A 495 -4.49 -3.17 -23.02
N ALA A 496 -4.27 -4.19 -22.17
CA ALA A 496 -5.33 -4.90 -21.48
C ALA A 496 -6.03 -3.96 -20.47
N PRO A 497 -7.35 -3.74 -20.56
CA PRO A 497 -8.05 -2.82 -19.66
C PRO A 497 -8.06 -3.38 -18.24
N VAL A 498 -7.91 -2.50 -17.26
CA VAL A 498 -8.05 -2.84 -15.83
C VAL A 498 -9.49 -2.60 -15.41
N PHE A 499 -10.12 -3.60 -14.79
CA PHE A 499 -11.52 -3.50 -14.35
C PHE A 499 -11.67 -3.36 -12.84
N GLY A 500 -10.73 -3.92 -12.07
CA GLY A 500 -10.71 -3.88 -10.61
C GLY A 500 -9.27 -3.80 -10.12
N MET A 501 -9.08 -3.14 -8.98
CA MET A 501 -7.80 -2.95 -8.34
C MET A 501 -8.05 -2.83 -6.84
N ASP A 502 -7.13 -3.35 -6.05
CA ASP A 502 -7.14 -3.21 -4.61
C ASP A 502 -5.73 -3.20 -4.05
N VAL A 503 -5.56 -2.60 -2.87
CA VAL A 503 -4.27 -2.45 -2.21
C VAL A 503 -4.42 -2.77 -0.74
N ASP A 504 -3.51 -3.60 -0.22
CA ASP A 504 -3.38 -3.86 1.20
C ASP A 504 -1.89 -3.94 1.59
N GLY A 505 -1.49 -2.98 2.43
CA GLY A 505 -0.09 -2.73 2.80
C GLY A 505 0.82 -2.61 1.58
N LEU A 506 1.75 -3.55 1.45
CA LEU A 506 2.74 -3.57 0.36
C LEU A 506 2.25 -4.29 -0.91
N ASN A 507 1.01 -4.78 -0.94
CA ASN A 507 0.48 -5.57 -2.05
C ASN A 507 -0.52 -4.74 -2.86
N LEU A 508 -0.25 -4.60 -4.16
CA LEU A 508 -1.17 -4.08 -5.15
C LEU A 508 -1.66 -5.25 -6.01
N VAL A 509 -2.97 -5.46 -6.07
CA VAL A 509 -3.59 -6.49 -6.92
C VAL A 509 -4.55 -5.86 -7.93
N PHE A 510 -4.63 -6.43 -9.12
CA PHE A 510 -5.52 -5.91 -10.16
C PHE A 510 -6.03 -7.01 -11.09
N GLY A 511 -7.26 -6.84 -11.57
CA GLY A 511 -7.92 -7.70 -12.54
C GLY A 511 -7.94 -7.06 -13.92
N THR A 512 -7.58 -7.84 -14.94
CA THR A 512 -7.42 -7.36 -16.32
C THR A 512 -8.43 -7.97 -17.29
N GLY A 513 -8.54 -7.35 -18.46
CA GLY A 513 -9.51 -7.74 -19.48
C GLY A 513 -9.18 -8.98 -20.31
N ASP A 514 -7.95 -9.46 -20.24
CA ASP A 514 -7.52 -10.72 -20.87
C ASP A 514 -7.70 -11.93 -19.93
N GLY A 515 -8.15 -11.71 -18.69
CA GLY A 515 -8.36 -12.75 -17.70
C GLY A 515 -7.19 -12.94 -16.72
N ALA A 516 -6.15 -12.12 -16.80
CA ALA A 516 -5.06 -12.18 -15.85
C ALA A 516 -5.40 -11.47 -14.51
N VAL A 517 -4.92 -12.05 -13.42
CA VAL A 517 -4.80 -11.38 -12.12
C VAL A 517 -3.34 -10.97 -11.93
N GLY A 518 -3.11 -9.67 -11.79
CA GLY A 518 -1.81 -9.10 -11.52
C GLY A 518 -1.59 -8.90 -10.02
N PHE A 519 -0.40 -9.26 -9.57
CA PHE A 519 0.07 -9.08 -8.21
C PHE A 519 1.37 -8.31 -8.26
N VAL A 520 1.47 -7.22 -7.50
CA VAL A 520 2.68 -6.41 -7.36
C VAL A 520 2.95 -6.28 -5.88
N ARG A 521 4.14 -6.69 -5.45
CA ARG A 521 4.57 -6.50 -4.07
C ARG A 521 5.80 -5.60 -4.00
N TYR A 522 5.72 -4.60 -3.13
CA TYR A 522 6.83 -3.70 -2.83
C TYR A 522 7.69 -4.26 -1.68
N GLY A 523 8.98 -3.96 -1.70
CA GLY A 523 9.90 -4.33 -0.63
C GLY A 523 10.25 -5.81 -0.55
N PHE A 524 10.07 -6.55 -1.64
CA PHE A 524 10.50 -7.94 -1.71
C PHE A 524 12.03 -8.03 -1.56
N GLY A 525 12.51 -9.05 -0.85
CA GLY A 525 13.93 -9.23 -0.56
C GLY A 525 14.49 -8.27 0.51
N LEU A 526 13.73 -7.24 0.90
CA LEU A 526 14.13 -6.38 2.01
C LEU A 526 13.81 -7.04 3.35
N PRO A 527 14.72 -6.93 4.34
CA PRO A 527 14.51 -7.50 5.65
C PRO A 527 13.38 -6.74 6.35
N TYR A 528 12.65 -7.46 7.20
CA TYR A 528 11.51 -6.92 7.95
C TYR A 528 10.32 -6.42 7.10
N SER A 529 10.29 -6.68 5.78
CA SER A 529 9.18 -6.29 4.89
C SER A 529 7.82 -6.84 5.35
N GLY A 530 7.81 -8.03 5.95
CA GLY A 530 6.62 -8.62 6.57
C GLY A 530 6.14 -7.94 7.86
N MET A 531 6.92 -7.02 8.43
CA MET A 531 6.58 -6.32 9.68
C MET A 531 5.92 -4.95 9.47
N PHE A 532 5.73 -4.52 8.21
CA PHE A 532 5.10 -3.24 7.88
C PHE A 532 3.61 -3.42 7.59
N VAL A 533 2.82 -2.40 7.92
CA VAL A 533 1.41 -2.23 7.49
C VAL A 533 1.32 -0.97 6.66
#